data_AF-A0A226DH84-F1
#
_entry.id   AF-A0A226DH84-F1
#
_cell.length_a   1.000
_cell.length_b   1.000
_cell.length_c   1.000
_cell.angle_alpha   90.00
_cell.angle_beta   90.00
_cell.angle_gamma   90.00
#
_symmetry.space_group_name_H-M   'P 1'
#
loop_
_entity.id
_entity.type
_entity.pdbx_description
1 polymer ?
#
loop_
_entity_poly.entity_id
_entity_poly.type
_entity_poly.pdbx_seq_one_letter_code
_entity_poly.pdbx_strand_id
1 'polypeptide(L)'
;MGIWKDPFEMVDGSPYESYFNHTALFDQVYTTFFLPGKIADDYEIAKLSNFDEFMGFYLLRESLLQGNWSTPNQRQSEKYDLGQNQELVYGDVRTDVIILERRSFGFLSCHGVGVHSTRLAPILSPFDYLTWTFILTSLLVTVLLLNIANHAIGAISFFFVIAVSLENSILAAYQNIMFPKTHKLSIQMIVSVYLLLLGTTLPAWYKTSFTMEMIVLPEISVPWRTMMDVRNFKFYIALESILDDLTLHNFSKQDLLELFDVRVGMELHLRTKFQGNSKILQEYRNVAKTLYDGTFINRDNNADRLIYPVSYSDPDTFVEKISTCEKVGYMDSTENLEKLVPYLNDNKKGKIFMLGESGFFSWLRGWQFFPVKGSHTFKRFKGMVSSGIYSHWEKWYEREKPVKLFRHYANWKFPKVSGTVPRLDFNSKISTAFDICGVLFLLSCVVLLLEMSVHGSEIGNVKKKFKP
;
A
#
# COMPACT_ATOMS: atom_id res chain seq x y z
N MET A 1 24.12 -10.88 -26.40
CA MET A 1 25.02 -12.04 -26.27
C MET A 1 24.17 -13.28 -26.55
N GLY A 2 24.06 -13.71 -27.81
CA GLY A 2 23.14 -14.78 -28.23
C GLY A 2 23.66 -16.20 -27.95
N ILE A 3 24.29 -16.41 -26.79
CA ILE A 3 25.11 -17.59 -26.50
C ILE A 3 24.30 -18.79 -25.98
N TRP A 4 23.00 -18.60 -25.72
CA TRP A 4 22.07 -19.68 -25.39
C TRP A 4 20.87 -19.64 -26.35
N LYS A 5 21.12 -19.98 -27.62
CA LYS A 5 20.03 -20.43 -28.51
C LYS A 5 19.85 -21.92 -28.26
N ASP A 6 18.63 -22.32 -27.91
CA ASP A 6 18.27 -23.72 -27.69
C ASP A 6 18.69 -24.61 -28.87
N PRO A 7 19.29 -25.79 -28.61
CA PRO A 7 19.67 -26.75 -29.65
C PRO A 7 18.51 -27.69 -30.05
N PHE A 8 17.25 -27.26 -29.89
CA PHE A 8 16.06 -28.09 -30.16
C PHE A 8 15.52 -27.97 -31.59
N GLU A 9 16.35 -27.64 -32.57
CA GLU A 9 16.07 -28.11 -33.93
C GLU A 9 16.44 -29.59 -33.99
N MET A 10 15.43 -30.46 -33.87
CA MET A 10 15.55 -31.88 -34.16
C MET A 10 15.87 -32.07 -35.64
N VAL A 11 17.15 -31.94 -35.97
CA VAL A 11 17.73 -32.52 -37.18
C VAL A 11 17.90 -34.01 -36.88
N ASP A 12 17.36 -34.86 -37.75
CA ASP A 12 17.47 -36.32 -37.69
C ASP A 12 18.93 -36.76 -37.64
N GLY A 13 19.51 -36.81 -36.44
CA GLY A 13 20.90 -37.11 -36.17
C GLY A 13 21.04 -37.57 -34.73
N SER A 14 21.85 -38.59 -34.51
CA SER A 14 21.87 -39.34 -33.25
C SER A 14 22.07 -38.46 -32.00
N PRO A 15 21.47 -38.80 -30.83
CA PRO A 15 21.54 -37.98 -29.60
C PRO A 15 22.95 -37.80 -29.02
N TYR A 16 23.97 -38.43 -29.60
CA TYR A 16 25.33 -38.46 -29.06
C TYR A 16 26.29 -37.44 -29.69
N GLU A 17 25.98 -36.86 -30.86
CA GLU A 17 26.87 -35.87 -31.50
C GLU A 17 26.66 -34.43 -30.99
N SER A 18 25.49 -34.13 -30.40
CA SER A 18 25.20 -32.81 -29.80
C SER A 18 26.08 -32.51 -28.56
N TYR A 19 26.49 -33.54 -27.81
CA TYR A 19 27.32 -33.38 -26.61
C TYR A 19 28.76 -32.90 -26.90
N PHE A 20 29.27 -33.11 -28.13
CA PHE A 20 30.67 -32.80 -28.47
C PHE A 20 30.94 -31.32 -28.73
N ASN A 21 29.92 -30.49 -28.97
CA ASN A 21 30.09 -29.05 -29.20
C ASN A 21 30.07 -28.21 -27.91
N HIS A 22 29.55 -28.77 -26.81
CA HIS A 22 29.48 -28.06 -25.53
C HIS A 22 30.85 -27.92 -24.86
N THR A 23 31.77 -28.86 -25.05
CA THR A 23 33.15 -28.77 -24.53
C THR A 23 33.94 -27.66 -25.22
N ALA A 24 33.81 -27.49 -26.54
CA ALA A 24 34.51 -26.42 -27.28
C ALA A 24 34.00 -25.01 -26.89
N LEU A 25 32.68 -24.85 -26.74
CA LEU A 25 32.09 -23.59 -26.26
C LEU A 25 32.50 -23.31 -24.80
N PHE A 26 32.47 -24.34 -23.95
CA PHE A 26 32.91 -24.24 -22.56
C PHE A 26 34.39 -23.87 -22.49
N ASP A 27 35.26 -24.50 -23.28
CA ASP A 27 36.69 -24.17 -23.34
C ASP A 27 36.92 -22.77 -23.89
N GLN A 28 36.13 -22.30 -24.85
CA GLN A 28 36.21 -20.93 -25.36
C GLN A 28 35.79 -19.91 -24.29
N VAL A 29 34.69 -20.16 -23.58
CA VAL A 29 34.22 -19.30 -22.48
C VAL A 29 35.23 -19.33 -21.33
N TYR A 30 35.72 -20.52 -20.96
CA TYR A 30 36.79 -20.75 -19.98
C TYR A 30 38.05 -19.95 -20.32
N THR A 31 38.54 -20.09 -21.54
CA THR A 31 39.78 -19.41 -21.97
C THR A 31 39.60 -17.90 -22.09
N THR A 32 38.42 -17.44 -22.50
CA THR A 32 38.17 -16.00 -22.71
C THR A 32 37.97 -15.26 -21.39
N PHE A 33 37.25 -15.85 -20.44
CA PHE A 33 36.79 -15.16 -19.23
C PHE A 33 37.45 -15.65 -17.93
N PHE A 34 38.06 -16.84 -17.94
CA PHE A 34 38.49 -17.51 -16.71
C PHE A 34 39.99 -17.85 -16.67
N LEU A 35 40.79 -17.43 -17.67
CA LEU A 35 42.25 -17.60 -17.62
C LEU A 35 42.88 -16.76 -16.49
N PRO A 36 43.82 -17.35 -15.70
CA PRO A 36 44.53 -16.63 -14.66
C PRO A 36 45.29 -15.44 -15.25
N GLY A 37 45.02 -14.24 -14.74
CA GLY A 37 45.61 -12.97 -15.18
C GLY A 37 44.67 -12.05 -15.94
N LYS A 38 43.47 -12.52 -16.34
CA LYS A 38 42.39 -11.68 -16.88
C LYS A 38 41.15 -11.83 -16.02
N ILE A 39 41.12 -11.14 -14.87
CA ILE A 39 39.87 -11.01 -14.11
C ILE A 39 39.01 -10.00 -14.88
N ALA A 40 38.02 -10.52 -15.60
CA ALA A 40 37.01 -9.66 -16.22
C ALA A 40 36.30 -8.86 -15.12
N ASP A 41 36.15 -7.55 -15.34
CA ASP A 41 35.45 -6.67 -14.41
C ASP A 41 33.97 -7.09 -14.34
N ASP A 42 33.49 -7.42 -13.13
CA ASP A 42 32.11 -7.83 -12.88
C ASP A 42 31.11 -6.80 -13.39
N TYR A 43 31.44 -5.52 -13.34
CA TYR A 43 30.58 -4.45 -13.85
C TYR A 43 30.45 -4.48 -15.37
N GLU A 44 31.50 -4.83 -16.11
CA GLU A 44 31.46 -4.93 -17.57
C GLU A 44 30.58 -6.11 -18.01
N ILE A 45 30.64 -7.23 -17.30
CA ILE A 45 29.76 -8.38 -17.54
C ILE A 45 28.31 -7.99 -17.19
N ALA A 46 28.11 -7.33 -16.05
CA ALA A 46 26.78 -6.94 -15.59
C ALA A 46 26.08 -5.96 -16.57
N LYS A 47 26.86 -5.10 -17.25
CA LYS A 47 26.35 -4.22 -18.32
C LYS A 47 25.83 -4.99 -19.54
N LEU A 48 26.34 -6.19 -19.81
CA LEU A 48 25.99 -6.97 -21.01
C LEU A 48 24.88 -8.00 -20.81
N SER A 49 24.61 -8.40 -19.56
CA SER A 49 23.62 -9.44 -19.22
C SER A 49 22.43 -8.88 -18.43
N ASN A 50 21.35 -9.64 -18.28
CA ASN A 50 20.36 -9.37 -17.23
C ASN A 50 20.88 -9.85 -15.86
N PHE A 51 20.13 -9.57 -14.79
CA PHE A 51 20.55 -9.89 -13.43
C PHE A 51 20.67 -11.41 -13.19
N ASP A 52 19.70 -12.18 -13.68
CA ASP A 52 19.67 -13.63 -13.48
C ASP A 52 20.81 -14.33 -14.25
N GLU A 53 21.09 -13.88 -15.47
CA GLU A 53 22.24 -14.30 -16.29
C GLU A 53 23.58 -13.96 -15.60
N PHE A 54 23.71 -12.76 -15.04
CA PHE A 54 24.91 -12.35 -14.31
C PHE A 54 25.13 -13.21 -13.07
N MET A 55 24.07 -13.48 -12.31
CA MET A 55 24.14 -14.33 -11.14
C MET A 55 24.49 -15.77 -11.52
N GLY A 56 23.93 -16.30 -12.61
CA GLY A 56 24.31 -17.59 -13.17
C GLY A 56 25.79 -17.63 -13.57
N PHE A 57 26.28 -16.60 -14.26
CA PHE A 57 27.68 -16.47 -14.65
C PHE A 57 28.62 -16.39 -13.42
N TYR A 58 28.24 -15.59 -12.42
CA TYR A 58 29.03 -15.42 -11.20
C TYR A 58 29.15 -16.75 -10.44
N LEU A 59 28.04 -17.47 -10.27
CA LEU A 59 28.03 -18.77 -9.62
C LEU A 59 28.82 -19.83 -10.40
N LEU A 60 28.72 -19.80 -11.73
CA LEU A 60 29.53 -20.65 -12.59
C LEU A 60 31.02 -20.36 -12.38
N ARG A 61 31.45 -19.09 -12.44
CA ARG A 61 32.84 -18.67 -12.18
C ARG A 61 33.39 -19.24 -10.89
N GLU A 62 32.70 -19.00 -9.79
CA GLU A 62 33.10 -19.43 -8.45
C GLU A 62 33.19 -20.96 -8.35
N SER A 63 32.30 -21.66 -9.04
CA SER A 63 32.31 -23.12 -9.13
C SER A 63 33.53 -23.62 -9.90
N LEU A 64 33.89 -22.96 -11.00
CA LEU A 64 35.02 -23.34 -11.84
C LEU A 64 36.38 -23.12 -11.17
N LEU A 65 36.54 -22.01 -10.44
CA LEU A 65 37.79 -21.68 -9.73
C LEU A 65 38.11 -22.66 -8.60
N GLN A 66 37.09 -23.26 -7.97
CA GLN A 66 37.27 -24.18 -6.86
C GLN A 66 37.31 -25.66 -7.29
N GLY A 67 36.92 -25.96 -8.53
CA GLY A 67 37.03 -27.30 -9.09
C GLY A 67 38.49 -27.75 -9.16
N ASN A 68 38.86 -28.79 -8.42
CA ASN A 68 40.12 -29.49 -8.66
C ASN A 68 39.92 -30.39 -9.90
N TRP A 69 40.09 -29.81 -11.10
CA TRP A 69 39.90 -30.47 -12.39
C TRP A 69 40.90 -31.61 -12.65
N SER A 70 41.88 -31.80 -11.76
CA SER A 70 42.99 -32.74 -11.93
C SER A 70 42.64 -34.21 -11.70
N THR A 71 41.42 -34.56 -11.26
CA THR A 71 40.98 -35.97 -11.10
C THR A 71 40.00 -36.38 -12.21
N PRO A 72 40.44 -37.11 -13.25
CA PRO A 72 39.65 -37.37 -14.47
C PRO A 72 38.41 -38.28 -14.29
N ASN A 73 38.17 -38.85 -13.10
CA ASN A 73 37.20 -39.94 -12.91
C ASN A 73 36.05 -39.64 -11.94
N GLN A 74 35.93 -38.41 -11.40
CA GLN A 74 34.77 -38.06 -10.57
C GLN A 74 33.64 -37.56 -11.47
N ARG A 75 32.43 -38.12 -11.37
CA ARG A 75 31.23 -37.65 -12.10
C ARG A 75 30.92 -36.21 -11.66
N GLN A 76 31.46 -35.25 -12.40
CA GLN A 76 31.42 -33.82 -12.09
C GLN A 76 30.04 -33.20 -12.34
N SER A 77 29.23 -33.78 -13.22
CA SER A 77 27.89 -33.29 -13.56
C SER A 77 26.94 -33.22 -12.37
N GLU A 78 27.14 -34.04 -11.34
CA GLU A 78 26.27 -34.06 -10.16
C GLU A 78 26.57 -32.93 -9.16
N LYS A 79 27.71 -32.21 -9.26
CA LYS A 79 28.14 -31.23 -8.23
C LYS A 79 27.84 -29.77 -8.55
N TYR A 80 27.46 -29.45 -9.78
CA TYR A 80 27.42 -28.07 -10.29
C TYR A 80 26.07 -27.74 -10.94
N ASP A 81 24.98 -28.13 -10.29
CA ASP A 81 23.66 -27.66 -10.67
C ASP A 81 23.51 -26.16 -10.36
N LEU A 82 23.28 -25.37 -11.41
CA LEU A 82 22.96 -23.97 -11.30
C LEU A 82 21.44 -23.87 -11.19
N GLY A 83 20.97 -23.62 -9.96
CA GLY A 83 19.56 -23.29 -9.77
C GLY A 83 19.16 -22.11 -10.64
N GLN A 84 17.86 -21.95 -10.86
CA GLN A 84 17.32 -20.76 -11.54
C GLN A 84 16.59 -19.89 -10.52
N ASN A 85 16.67 -18.58 -10.71
CA ASN A 85 15.86 -17.64 -9.96
C ASN A 85 14.43 -17.69 -10.50
N GLN A 86 13.52 -18.28 -9.74
CA GLN A 86 12.16 -18.50 -10.20
C GLN A 86 11.16 -18.41 -9.06
N GLU A 87 9.89 -18.48 -9.44
CA GLU A 87 8.83 -18.79 -8.50
C GLU A 87 9.07 -20.17 -7.88
N LEU A 88 9.19 -20.22 -6.56
CA LEU A 88 9.44 -21.46 -5.83
C LEU A 88 8.19 -22.34 -5.85
N VAL A 89 8.27 -23.46 -6.57
CA VAL A 89 7.23 -24.48 -6.60
C VAL A 89 7.57 -25.58 -5.61
N TYR A 90 6.76 -25.72 -4.56
CA TYR A 90 6.86 -26.81 -3.60
C TYR A 90 6.18 -28.06 -4.16
N GLY A 91 6.94 -28.84 -4.92
CA GLY A 91 6.54 -30.18 -5.38
C GLY A 91 7.03 -31.30 -4.45
N ASP A 92 6.72 -32.55 -4.81
CA ASP A 92 7.20 -33.75 -4.10
C ASP A 92 8.72 -33.98 -4.25
N VAL A 93 9.35 -33.31 -5.22
CA VAL A 93 10.79 -33.43 -5.44
C VAL A 93 11.54 -32.68 -4.34
N ARG A 94 12.33 -33.41 -3.56
CA ARG A 94 13.26 -32.82 -2.59
C ARG A 94 14.17 -31.86 -3.33
N THR A 95 14.11 -30.59 -2.99
CA THR A 95 14.95 -29.54 -3.56
C THR A 95 15.45 -28.65 -2.43
N ASP A 96 16.69 -28.21 -2.54
CA ASP A 96 17.24 -27.23 -1.61
C ASP A 96 16.83 -25.84 -2.13
N VAL A 97 16.12 -25.08 -1.31
CA VAL A 97 15.58 -23.76 -1.68
C VAL A 97 16.25 -22.65 -0.90
N ILE A 98 16.56 -21.56 -1.60
CA ILE A 98 16.96 -20.28 -1.00
C ILE A 98 15.88 -19.26 -1.33
N ILE A 99 15.07 -18.94 -0.32
CA ILE A 99 14.03 -17.91 -0.42
C ILE A 99 14.72 -16.55 -0.37
N LEU A 100 14.47 -15.71 -1.37
CA LEU A 100 15.02 -14.36 -1.43
C LEU A 100 14.00 -13.34 -0.94
N GLU A 101 12.82 -13.35 -1.55
CA GLU A 101 11.77 -12.39 -1.27
C GLU A 101 10.39 -13.00 -1.52
N ARG A 102 9.37 -12.34 -0.96
CA ARG A 102 7.97 -12.63 -1.26
C ARG A 102 7.47 -11.53 -2.17
N ARG A 103 7.06 -11.89 -3.39
CA ARG A 103 6.38 -10.96 -4.30
C ARG A 103 4.88 -11.11 -4.16
N SER A 104 4.17 -10.02 -4.35
CA SER A 104 2.71 -10.00 -4.41
C SER A 104 2.23 -9.13 -5.56
N PHE A 105 1.14 -9.54 -6.21
CA PHE A 105 0.42 -8.65 -7.11
C PHE A 105 -0.60 -7.83 -6.34
N GLY A 106 -0.54 -6.53 -6.54
CA GLY A 106 -1.64 -5.63 -6.24
C GLY A 106 -2.58 -5.50 -7.43
N PHE A 107 -3.50 -4.54 -7.32
CA PHE A 107 -4.21 -4.04 -8.49
C PHE A 107 -4.41 -2.53 -8.42
N LEU A 108 -4.52 -1.90 -9.57
CA LEU A 108 -4.86 -0.48 -9.73
C LEU A 108 -6.22 -0.36 -10.38
N SER A 109 -7.08 0.51 -9.85
CA SER A 109 -8.35 0.84 -10.50
C SER A 109 -8.76 2.28 -10.19
N CYS A 110 -9.55 2.86 -11.10
CA CYS A 110 -10.26 4.12 -10.90
C CYS A 110 -11.78 3.91 -10.69
N HIS A 111 -12.24 2.65 -10.59
CA HIS A 111 -13.67 2.36 -10.44
C HIS A 111 -14.20 2.81 -9.09
N GLY A 112 -15.18 3.71 -9.09
CA GLY A 112 -15.77 4.25 -7.87
C GLY A 112 -14.78 5.04 -7.01
N VAL A 113 -13.60 5.36 -7.54
CA VAL A 113 -12.64 6.23 -6.87
C VAL A 113 -13.19 7.65 -6.95
N GLY A 114 -13.53 8.20 -5.80
CA GLY A 114 -14.17 9.50 -5.74
C GLY A 114 -14.02 10.14 -4.39
N VAL A 115 -14.18 11.46 -4.38
CA VAL A 115 -14.32 12.23 -3.16
C VAL A 115 -15.78 12.11 -2.73
N HIS A 116 -16.08 11.11 -1.90
CA HIS A 116 -17.40 10.99 -1.26
C HIS A 116 -17.48 11.86 -0.01
N SER A 117 -17.22 13.17 -0.15
CA SER A 117 -17.56 14.11 0.91
C SER A 117 -19.01 14.54 0.72
N THR A 118 -19.87 14.28 1.70
CA THR A 118 -21.14 15.02 1.76
C THR A 118 -20.81 16.51 1.84
N ARG A 119 -21.65 17.40 1.28
CA ARG A 119 -21.36 18.85 1.29
C ARG A 119 -21.13 19.42 2.69
N LEU A 120 -21.66 18.74 3.72
CA LEU A 120 -21.52 19.10 5.13
C LEU A 120 -20.35 18.38 5.81
N ALA A 121 -19.80 17.32 5.22
CA ALA A 121 -18.68 16.58 5.83
C ALA A 121 -17.51 17.52 6.14
N PRO A 122 -17.00 18.38 5.24
CA PRO A 122 -15.89 19.27 5.56
C PRO A 122 -16.17 20.27 6.70
N ILE A 123 -17.44 20.58 6.97
CA ILE A 123 -17.84 21.51 8.03
C ILE A 123 -17.88 20.78 9.38
N LEU A 124 -18.25 19.50 9.37
CA LEU A 124 -18.43 18.70 10.58
C LEU A 124 -17.20 17.85 10.93
N SER A 125 -16.36 17.50 9.94
CA SER A 125 -15.15 16.69 10.10
C SER A 125 -14.08 17.26 11.03
N PRO A 126 -13.95 18.60 11.26
CA PRO A 126 -12.90 19.10 12.13
C PRO A 126 -12.96 18.55 13.56
N PHE A 127 -14.13 18.07 13.99
CA PHE A 127 -14.36 17.42 15.27
C PHE A 127 -15.11 16.09 15.08
N ASP A 128 -14.70 15.07 15.82
CA ASP A 128 -15.43 13.80 15.87
C ASP A 128 -16.82 13.97 16.48
N TYR A 129 -17.70 13.01 16.19
CA TYR A 129 -19.05 12.96 16.76
C TYR A 129 -19.05 13.09 18.29
N LEU A 130 -18.11 12.43 18.98
CA LEU A 130 -17.97 12.53 20.44
C LEU A 130 -17.68 13.97 20.87
N THR A 131 -16.73 14.66 20.23
CA THR A 131 -16.40 16.05 20.52
C THR A 131 -17.60 16.96 20.30
N TRP A 132 -18.35 16.77 19.21
CA TRP A 132 -19.61 17.50 18.99
C TRP A 132 -20.64 17.27 20.11
N THR A 133 -20.79 16.02 20.58
CA THR A 133 -21.68 15.73 21.71
C THR A 133 -21.21 16.38 23.01
N PHE A 134 -19.90 16.44 23.27
CA PHE A 134 -19.34 17.16 24.43
C PHE A 134 -19.55 18.66 24.33
N ILE A 135 -19.37 19.25 23.15
CA ILE A 135 -19.67 20.67 22.92
C ILE A 135 -21.16 20.92 23.20
N LEU A 136 -22.07 20.17 22.58
CA LEU A 136 -23.52 20.35 22.76
C LEU A 136 -23.96 20.18 24.21
N THR A 137 -23.43 19.17 24.91
CA THR A 137 -23.72 18.94 26.34
C THR A 137 -23.15 20.06 27.21
N SER A 138 -21.94 20.56 26.94
CA SER A 138 -21.36 21.70 27.66
C SER A 138 -22.19 22.98 27.49
N LEU A 139 -22.74 23.23 26.29
CA LEU A 139 -23.65 24.34 26.03
C LEU A 139 -24.93 24.21 26.88
N LEU A 140 -25.55 23.03 26.87
CA LEU A 140 -26.77 22.76 27.65
C LEU A 140 -26.53 22.90 29.15
N VAL A 141 -25.44 22.33 29.67
CA VAL A 141 -25.08 22.45 31.10
C VAL A 141 -24.85 23.91 31.48
N THR A 142 -24.19 24.70 30.64
CA THR A 142 -23.97 26.13 30.92
C THR A 142 -25.30 26.89 30.96
N VAL A 143 -26.21 26.64 30.01
CA VAL A 143 -27.56 27.25 30.01
C VAL A 143 -28.32 26.89 31.28
N LEU A 144 -28.26 25.63 31.72
CA LEU A 144 -28.89 25.17 32.96
C LEU A 144 -28.28 25.85 34.19
N LEU A 145 -26.95 25.93 34.28
CA LEU A 145 -26.25 26.58 35.38
C LEU A 145 -26.60 28.08 35.46
N LEU A 146 -26.64 28.78 34.33
CA LEU A 146 -27.04 30.19 34.28
C LEU A 146 -28.51 30.39 34.70
N ASN A 147 -29.40 29.49 34.29
CA ASN A 147 -30.81 29.54 34.67
C ASN A 147 -31.04 29.24 36.16
N ILE A 148 -30.27 28.32 36.75
CA ILE A 148 -30.30 28.03 38.19
C ILE A 148 -29.74 29.21 38.98
N ALA A 149 -28.62 29.78 38.52
CA ALA A 149 -27.98 30.90 39.20
C ALA A 149 -28.81 32.19 39.12
N ASN A 150 -29.61 32.36 38.07
CA ASN A 150 -30.51 33.49 37.92
C ASN A 150 -31.80 33.11 37.17
N HIS A 151 -32.82 32.72 37.93
CA HIS A 151 -34.13 32.32 37.41
C HIS A 151 -34.81 33.38 36.52
N ALA A 152 -34.46 34.66 36.65
CA ALA A 152 -35.06 35.73 35.85
C ALA A 152 -34.60 35.74 34.38
N ILE A 153 -33.53 35.02 34.04
CA ILE A 153 -32.90 35.10 32.71
C ILE A 153 -33.60 34.20 31.67
N GLY A 154 -34.19 33.08 32.07
CA GLY A 154 -35.01 32.24 31.18
C GLY A 154 -34.38 31.95 29.81
N ALA A 155 -35.09 32.24 28.71
CA ALA A 155 -34.60 32.01 27.35
C ALA A 155 -33.38 32.89 26.94
N ILE A 156 -33.12 33.99 27.66
CA ILE A 156 -32.02 34.90 27.35
C ILE A 156 -30.66 34.20 27.57
N SER A 157 -30.57 33.25 28.50
CA SER A 157 -29.33 32.50 28.77
C SER A 157 -28.93 31.64 27.58
N PHE A 158 -29.90 31.04 26.89
CA PHE A 158 -29.68 30.26 25.67
C PHE A 158 -29.12 31.12 24.54
N PHE A 159 -29.75 32.28 24.26
CA PHE A 159 -29.26 33.20 23.24
C PHE A 159 -27.89 33.78 23.56
N PHE A 160 -27.61 34.05 24.84
CA PHE A 160 -26.29 34.50 25.28
C PHE A 160 -25.21 33.45 25.02
N VAL A 161 -25.44 32.19 25.43
CA VAL A 161 -24.52 31.07 25.22
C VAL A 161 -24.22 30.87 23.73
N ILE A 162 -25.25 30.94 22.87
CA ILE A 162 -25.07 30.90 21.41
C ILE A 162 -24.29 32.11 20.90
N ALA A 163 -24.60 33.32 21.35
CA ALA A 163 -23.91 34.53 20.91
C ALA A 163 -22.42 34.50 21.25
N VAL A 164 -22.07 34.04 22.45
CA VAL A 164 -20.68 33.84 22.86
C VAL A 164 -19.99 32.76 22.03
N SER A 165 -20.66 31.64 21.77
CA SER A 165 -20.10 30.54 20.94
C SER A 165 -19.84 30.96 19.48
N LEU A 166 -20.63 31.89 18.96
CA LEU A 166 -20.49 32.43 17.61
C LEU A 166 -19.52 33.63 17.53
N GLU A 167 -18.77 33.93 18.61
CA GLU A 167 -17.91 35.12 18.73
C GLU A 167 -18.64 36.44 18.42
N ASN A 168 -19.98 36.49 18.59
CA ASN A 168 -20.74 37.68 18.25
C ASN A 168 -20.50 38.78 19.30
N SER A 169 -20.22 40.00 18.83
CA SER A 169 -19.96 41.19 19.66
C SER A 169 -21.17 41.73 20.43
N ILE A 170 -22.26 40.97 20.53
CA ILE A 170 -23.52 41.34 21.20
C ILE A 170 -23.37 41.27 22.74
N LEU A 171 -22.21 40.84 23.24
CA LEU A 171 -21.90 40.77 24.68
C LEU A 171 -22.24 42.07 25.42
N ALA A 172 -21.99 43.23 24.81
CA ALA A 172 -22.29 44.54 25.40
C ALA A 172 -23.79 44.77 25.65
N ALA A 173 -24.67 44.26 24.79
CA ALA A 173 -26.11 44.39 24.94
C ALA A 173 -26.65 43.52 26.09
N TYR A 174 -26.06 42.34 26.29
CA TYR A 174 -26.44 41.42 27.36
C TYR A 174 -25.75 41.71 28.69
N GLN A 175 -24.65 42.47 28.70
CA GLN A 175 -23.88 42.76 29.91
C GLN A 175 -24.73 43.46 30.97
N ASN A 176 -25.52 44.47 30.58
CA ASN A 176 -26.35 45.21 31.54
C ASN A 176 -27.53 44.38 32.08
N ILE A 177 -28.01 43.40 31.31
CA ILE A 177 -29.14 42.53 31.67
C ILE A 177 -28.66 41.37 32.54
N MET A 178 -27.50 40.81 32.21
CA MET A 178 -26.95 39.61 32.86
C MET A 178 -26.11 39.94 34.10
N PHE A 179 -25.61 41.18 34.23
CA PHE A 179 -24.80 41.65 35.35
C PHE A 179 -25.35 42.91 36.06
N PRO A 180 -26.57 42.93 36.65
CA PRO A 180 -26.93 43.94 37.64
C PRO A 180 -25.87 44.09 38.77
N LYS A 181 -25.72 45.33 39.28
CA LYS A 181 -24.63 45.74 40.19
C LYS A 181 -24.47 44.92 41.49
N THR A 182 -25.39 44.02 41.80
CA THR A 182 -25.44 43.20 43.02
C THR A 182 -24.94 41.76 42.82
N HIS A 183 -24.34 41.43 41.67
CA HIS A 183 -24.02 40.03 41.36
C HIS A 183 -22.95 39.37 42.23
N LYS A 184 -23.18 38.07 42.48
CA LYS A 184 -22.25 37.16 43.12
C LYS A 184 -21.09 36.83 42.17
N LEU A 185 -19.87 36.98 42.69
CA LEU A 185 -18.58 36.65 42.04
C LEU A 185 -18.61 35.33 41.23
N SER A 186 -19.35 34.33 41.72
CA SER A 186 -19.53 33.01 41.09
C SER A 186 -20.08 33.07 39.66
N ILE A 187 -21.11 33.88 39.37
CA ILE A 187 -21.68 33.99 38.01
C ILE A 187 -20.67 34.63 37.05
N GLN A 188 -19.94 35.64 37.54
CA GLN A 188 -18.91 36.30 36.75
C GLN A 188 -17.76 35.34 36.42
N MET A 189 -17.36 34.48 37.36
CA MET A 189 -16.36 33.44 37.12
C MET A 189 -16.84 32.41 36.09
N ILE A 190 -18.07 31.90 36.22
CA ILE A 190 -18.65 30.94 35.26
C ILE A 190 -18.67 31.53 33.85
N VAL A 191 -19.18 32.76 33.70
CA VAL A 191 -19.25 33.42 32.39
C VAL A 191 -17.85 33.69 31.85
N SER A 192 -16.88 34.08 32.68
CA SER A 192 -15.51 34.36 32.24
C SER A 192 -14.80 33.09 31.76
N VAL A 193 -14.91 31.98 32.51
CA VAL A 193 -14.35 30.67 32.13
C VAL A 193 -15.00 30.17 30.84
N TYR A 194 -16.33 30.29 30.74
CA TYR A 194 -17.06 29.91 29.54
C TYR A 194 -16.64 30.74 28.32
N LEU A 195 -16.48 32.06 28.49
CA LEU A 195 -16.06 32.96 27.42
C LEU A 195 -14.62 32.65 26.96
N LEU A 196 -13.72 32.36 27.88
CA LEU A 196 -12.35 31.97 27.54
C LEU A 196 -12.35 30.61 26.81
N LEU A 197 -12.91 29.57 27.42
CA LEU A 197 -12.85 28.21 26.85
C LEU A 197 -13.71 28.08 25.60
N LEU A 198 -15.01 28.30 25.70
CA LEU A 198 -15.96 28.05 24.61
C LEU A 198 -16.13 29.23 23.67
N GLY A 199 -15.95 30.47 24.15
CA GLY A 199 -16.06 31.67 23.32
C GLY A 199 -14.80 32.00 22.50
N THR A 200 -13.60 31.67 23.00
CA THR A 200 -12.35 32.02 22.30
C THR A 200 -11.52 30.81 21.88
N THR A 201 -11.27 29.84 22.77
CA THR A 201 -10.37 28.73 22.42
C THR A 201 -11.03 27.74 21.47
N LEU A 202 -12.28 27.35 21.71
CA LEU A 202 -12.97 26.37 20.88
C LEU A 202 -13.16 26.85 19.42
N PRO A 203 -13.61 28.08 19.13
CA PRO A 203 -13.72 28.56 17.76
C PRO A 203 -12.35 28.71 17.09
N ALA A 204 -11.31 29.13 17.82
CA ALA A 204 -9.94 29.19 17.30
C ALA A 204 -9.42 27.80 16.89
N TRP A 205 -9.69 26.78 17.70
CA TRP A 205 -9.36 25.39 17.37
C TRP A 205 -10.17 24.88 16.20
N TYR A 206 -11.48 25.14 16.19
CA TYR A 206 -12.34 24.76 15.07
C TYR A 206 -11.84 25.38 13.77
N LYS A 207 -11.55 26.70 13.73
CA LYS A 207 -10.98 27.38 12.57
C LYS A 207 -9.65 26.74 12.15
N THR A 208 -8.77 26.44 13.11
CA THR A 208 -7.47 25.81 12.82
C THR A 208 -7.65 24.42 12.20
N SER A 209 -8.44 23.54 12.82
CA SER A 209 -8.75 22.20 12.30
C SER A 209 -9.46 22.26 10.95
N PHE A 210 -10.44 23.16 10.79
CA PHE A 210 -11.16 23.36 9.53
C PHE A 210 -10.23 23.83 8.41
N THR A 211 -9.38 24.82 8.67
CA THR A 211 -8.39 25.26 7.66
C THR A 211 -7.40 24.16 7.32
N MET A 212 -7.01 23.34 8.30
CA MET A 212 -6.15 22.18 8.07
C MET A 212 -6.82 21.17 7.15
N GLU A 213 -8.08 20.79 7.42
CA GLU A 213 -8.84 19.88 6.56
C GLU A 213 -9.16 20.47 5.19
N MET A 214 -9.29 21.79 5.07
CA MET A 214 -9.46 22.45 3.77
C MET A 214 -8.17 22.46 2.95
N ILE A 215 -7.00 22.43 3.59
CA ILE A 215 -5.70 22.33 2.92
C ILE A 215 -5.37 20.88 2.55
N VAL A 216 -5.70 19.94 3.42
CA VAL A 216 -5.50 18.50 3.15
C VAL A 216 -6.48 18.06 2.08
N LEU A 217 -5.98 17.46 1.01
CA LEU A 217 -6.84 16.92 -0.03
C LEU A 217 -7.86 15.94 0.58
N PRO A 218 -9.14 16.04 0.21
CA PRO A 218 -10.17 15.19 0.77
C PRO A 218 -9.79 13.73 0.58
N GLU A 219 -10.03 12.92 1.61
CA GLU A 219 -9.68 11.51 1.56
C GLU A 219 -10.39 10.84 0.38
N ILE A 220 -9.59 10.31 -0.53
CA ILE A 220 -10.08 9.59 -1.69
C ILE A 220 -10.60 8.25 -1.17
N SER A 221 -11.92 8.14 -1.08
CA SER A 221 -12.57 6.89 -0.71
C SER A 221 -12.62 5.95 -1.90
N VAL A 222 -12.38 4.66 -1.63
CA VAL A 222 -12.50 3.58 -2.61
C VAL A 222 -13.46 2.51 -2.08
N PRO A 223 -14.38 1.99 -2.91
CA PRO A 223 -15.34 0.98 -2.48
C PRO A 223 -14.73 -0.42 -2.38
N TRP A 224 -13.48 -0.58 -2.80
CA TRP A 224 -12.71 -1.81 -2.75
C TRP A 224 -11.39 -1.55 -2.04
N ARG A 225 -10.93 -2.52 -1.27
CA ARG A 225 -9.57 -2.53 -0.70
C ARG A 225 -8.81 -3.78 -1.07
N THR A 226 -9.54 -4.89 -1.24
CA THR A 226 -8.97 -6.21 -1.46
C THR A 226 -9.49 -6.84 -2.75
N MET A 227 -8.83 -7.91 -3.21
CA MET A 227 -9.28 -8.67 -4.37
C MET A 227 -10.70 -9.27 -4.22
N MET A 228 -11.20 -9.41 -2.99
CA MET A 228 -12.54 -9.93 -2.71
C MET A 228 -13.66 -8.97 -3.12
N ASP A 229 -13.34 -7.67 -3.17
CA ASP A 229 -14.29 -6.59 -3.48
C ASP A 229 -14.48 -6.40 -4.99
N VAL A 230 -13.60 -7.01 -5.79
CA VAL A 230 -13.44 -6.77 -7.24
C VAL A 230 -13.70 -8.02 -8.08
N ARG A 231 -14.56 -8.93 -7.60
CA ARG A 231 -14.82 -10.25 -8.26
C ARG A 231 -15.29 -10.16 -9.70
N ASN A 232 -16.03 -9.10 -10.01
CA ASN A 232 -16.66 -8.88 -11.33
C ASN A 232 -15.88 -7.85 -12.16
N PHE A 233 -14.60 -7.65 -11.86
CA PHE A 233 -13.76 -6.72 -12.60
C PHE A 233 -13.14 -7.41 -13.81
N LYS A 234 -12.90 -6.63 -14.85
CA LYS A 234 -12.01 -7.00 -15.95
C LYS A 234 -10.60 -6.57 -15.61
N PHE A 235 -9.68 -7.50 -15.53
CA PHE A 235 -8.28 -7.24 -15.19
C PHE A 235 -7.39 -7.26 -16.42
N TYR A 236 -6.56 -6.24 -16.55
CA TYR A 236 -5.45 -6.22 -17.48
C TYR A 236 -4.19 -6.62 -16.72
N ILE A 237 -3.40 -7.54 -17.26
CA ILE A 237 -2.15 -8.00 -16.65
C ILE A 237 -1.04 -7.87 -17.68
N ALA A 238 0.09 -7.30 -17.28
CA ALA A 238 1.22 -7.18 -18.18
C ALA A 238 1.81 -8.57 -18.51
N LEU A 239 2.09 -8.82 -19.79
CA LEU A 239 2.77 -10.04 -20.24
C LEU A 239 4.11 -10.19 -19.52
N GLU A 240 4.83 -9.08 -19.38
CA GLU A 240 6.14 -8.99 -18.75
C GLU A 240 6.13 -9.22 -17.23
N SER A 241 4.95 -9.24 -16.61
CA SER A 241 4.81 -9.56 -15.18
C SER A 241 4.58 -11.05 -14.93
N ILE A 242 4.19 -11.81 -15.96
CA ILE A 242 3.85 -13.23 -15.88
C ILE A 242 4.88 -14.09 -16.60
N LEU A 243 5.40 -13.61 -17.73
CA LEU A 243 6.37 -14.30 -18.58
C LEU A 243 7.76 -13.73 -18.35
N ASP A 244 8.78 -14.58 -18.41
CA ASP A 244 10.18 -14.21 -18.30
C ASP A 244 10.71 -13.54 -19.58
N ASP A 245 11.76 -12.72 -19.43
CA ASP A 245 12.37 -11.97 -20.53
C ASP A 245 12.82 -12.85 -21.71
N LEU A 246 13.31 -14.07 -21.43
CA LEU A 246 13.74 -15.00 -22.47
C LEU A 246 12.56 -15.45 -23.33
N THR A 247 11.44 -15.78 -22.69
CA THR A 247 10.21 -16.17 -23.39
C THR A 247 9.67 -15.01 -24.22
N LEU A 248 9.67 -13.78 -23.71
CA LEU A 248 9.20 -12.60 -24.45
C LEU A 248 9.95 -12.35 -25.76
N HIS A 249 11.25 -12.66 -25.83
CA HIS A 249 12.06 -12.43 -27.01
C HIS A 249 12.04 -13.57 -28.04
N ASN A 250 11.76 -14.80 -27.59
CA ASN A 250 11.90 -15.99 -28.43
C ASN A 250 10.60 -16.41 -29.12
N PHE A 251 9.45 -15.96 -28.63
CA PHE A 251 8.14 -16.42 -29.07
C PHE A 251 7.39 -15.38 -29.92
N SER A 252 6.52 -15.87 -30.81
CA SER A 252 5.64 -14.97 -31.57
C SER A 252 4.58 -14.36 -30.65
N LYS A 253 3.99 -13.23 -31.06
CA LYS A 253 2.92 -12.58 -30.28
C LYS A 253 1.76 -13.53 -29.95
N GLN A 254 1.41 -14.44 -30.86
CA GLN A 254 0.32 -15.39 -30.64
C GLN A 254 0.71 -16.43 -29.58
N ASP A 255 1.92 -16.98 -29.67
CA ASP A 255 2.42 -17.95 -28.70
C ASP A 255 2.54 -17.33 -27.30
N LEU A 256 2.95 -16.06 -27.21
CA LEU A 256 3.00 -15.32 -25.94
C LEU A 256 1.61 -15.17 -25.30
N LEU A 257 0.57 -14.93 -26.09
CA LEU A 257 -0.80 -14.84 -25.57
C LEU A 257 -1.29 -16.19 -25.05
N GLU A 258 -0.97 -17.28 -25.75
CA GLU A 258 -1.31 -18.63 -25.33
C GLU A 258 -0.55 -19.05 -24.06
N LEU A 259 0.76 -18.79 -24.00
CA LEU A 259 1.58 -19.03 -22.81
C LEU A 259 1.10 -18.22 -21.61
N PHE A 260 0.72 -16.95 -21.83
CA PHE A 260 0.12 -16.12 -20.80
C PHE A 260 -1.18 -16.73 -20.27
N ASP A 261 -2.11 -17.11 -21.16
CA ASP A 261 -3.40 -17.68 -20.75
C ASP A 261 -3.20 -18.99 -19.99
N VAL A 262 -2.27 -19.85 -20.43
CA VAL A 262 -1.88 -21.08 -19.73
C VAL A 262 -1.32 -20.78 -18.34
N ARG A 263 -0.35 -19.87 -18.22
CA ARG A 263 0.31 -19.57 -16.94
C ARG A 263 -0.67 -18.98 -15.93
N VAL A 264 -1.45 -17.98 -16.33
CA VAL A 264 -2.46 -17.36 -15.46
C VAL A 264 -3.55 -18.37 -15.09
N GLY A 265 -4.00 -19.19 -16.06
CA GLY A 265 -4.98 -20.24 -15.83
C GLY A 265 -4.51 -21.28 -14.81
N MET A 266 -3.26 -21.75 -14.91
CA MET A 266 -2.66 -22.67 -13.94
C MET A 266 -2.62 -22.06 -12.53
N GLU A 267 -2.16 -20.82 -12.39
CA GLU A 267 -2.07 -20.13 -11.11
C GLU A 267 -3.44 -19.96 -10.43
N LEU A 268 -4.45 -19.59 -11.21
CA LEU A 268 -5.83 -19.50 -10.73
C LEU A 268 -6.37 -20.88 -10.34
N HIS A 269 -6.15 -21.89 -11.19
CA HIS A 269 -6.60 -23.25 -10.94
C HIS A 269 -6.04 -23.82 -9.64
N LEU A 270 -4.75 -23.62 -9.35
CA LEU A 270 -4.13 -24.03 -8.09
C LEU A 270 -4.84 -23.41 -6.89
N ARG A 271 -5.21 -22.12 -6.96
CA ARG A 271 -5.95 -21.43 -5.90
C ARG A 271 -7.38 -21.94 -5.75
N THR A 272 -8.02 -22.38 -6.85
CA THR A 272 -9.36 -23.00 -6.77
C THR A 272 -9.37 -24.33 -6.00
N LYS A 273 -8.21 -25.01 -5.91
CA LYS A 273 -8.04 -26.30 -5.20
C LYS A 273 -7.85 -26.16 -3.70
N PHE A 274 -7.83 -24.95 -3.14
CA PHE A 274 -7.69 -24.77 -1.69
C PHE A 274 -8.85 -25.44 -0.93
N GLN A 275 -8.52 -26.33 0.01
CA GLN A 275 -9.49 -27.11 0.83
C GLN A 275 -9.47 -26.74 2.32
N GLY A 276 -8.70 -25.73 2.74
CA GLY A 276 -8.59 -25.36 4.15
C GLY A 276 -9.79 -24.58 4.71
N ASN A 277 -9.76 -24.38 6.03
CA ASN A 277 -10.85 -23.73 6.79
C ASN A 277 -10.69 -22.21 6.96
N SER A 278 -9.63 -21.61 6.41
CA SER A 278 -9.42 -20.15 6.50
C SER A 278 -10.46 -19.40 5.67
N LYS A 279 -11.29 -18.60 6.32
CA LYS A 279 -12.34 -17.79 5.67
C LYS A 279 -11.77 -16.90 4.57
N ILE A 280 -10.65 -16.23 4.81
CA ILE A 280 -10.00 -15.34 3.83
C ILE A 280 -9.56 -16.13 2.59
N LEU A 281 -8.95 -17.30 2.79
CA LEU A 281 -8.47 -18.13 1.68
C LEU A 281 -9.63 -18.79 0.92
N GLN A 282 -10.77 -19.07 1.57
CA GLN A 282 -11.99 -19.50 0.90
C GLN A 282 -12.56 -18.39 0.00
N GLU A 283 -12.53 -17.13 0.44
CA GLU A 283 -12.93 -16.03 -0.42
C GLU A 283 -11.97 -15.85 -1.59
N TYR A 284 -10.66 -16.00 -1.38
CA TYR A 284 -9.69 -16.05 -2.48
C TYR A 284 -9.97 -17.20 -3.45
N ARG A 285 -10.29 -18.40 -2.94
CA ARG A 285 -10.70 -19.52 -3.78
C ARG A 285 -11.91 -19.15 -4.66
N ASN A 286 -12.90 -18.45 -4.11
CA ASN A 286 -14.08 -18.02 -4.84
C ASN A 286 -13.73 -17.00 -5.94
N VAL A 287 -12.89 -16.01 -5.62
CA VAL A 287 -12.38 -15.05 -6.61
C VAL A 287 -11.59 -15.75 -7.70
N ALA A 288 -10.69 -16.66 -7.32
CA ALA A 288 -9.88 -17.43 -8.26
C ALA A 288 -10.74 -18.26 -9.19
N LYS A 289 -11.82 -18.86 -8.68
CA LYS A 289 -12.80 -19.60 -9.48
C LYS A 289 -13.49 -18.69 -10.50
N THR A 290 -14.02 -17.53 -10.07
CA THR A 290 -14.65 -16.56 -10.97
C THR A 290 -13.70 -16.10 -12.07
N LEU A 291 -12.45 -15.79 -11.72
CA LEU A 291 -11.44 -15.38 -12.68
C LEU A 291 -11.04 -16.52 -13.62
N TYR A 292 -10.86 -17.74 -13.10
CA TYR A 292 -10.53 -18.95 -13.88
C TYR A 292 -11.63 -19.27 -14.90
N ASP A 293 -12.89 -19.19 -14.49
CA ASP A 293 -14.05 -19.40 -15.36
C ASP A 293 -14.16 -18.33 -16.46
N GLY A 294 -13.58 -17.14 -16.23
CA GLY A 294 -13.45 -16.06 -17.21
C GLY A 294 -12.14 -16.06 -18.01
N THR A 295 -11.32 -17.12 -17.93
CA THR A 295 -10.11 -17.28 -18.77
C THR A 295 -10.43 -17.96 -20.10
N PHE A 296 -9.51 -17.84 -21.06
CA PHE A 296 -9.63 -18.47 -22.38
C PHE A 296 -9.67 -20.00 -22.34
N ILE A 297 -9.06 -20.63 -21.32
CA ILE A 297 -8.96 -22.09 -21.21
C ILE A 297 -10.34 -22.72 -21.00
N ASN A 298 -11.26 -22.00 -20.33
CA ASN A 298 -12.61 -22.49 -20.00
C ASN A 298 -13.68 -21.93 -20.95
N ARG A 299 -13.42 -22.00 -22.27
CA ARG A 299 -14.25 -21.44 -23.34
C ARG A 299 -15.64 -22.05 -23.52
N ASP A 300 -15.91 -23.19 -22.88
CA ASP A 300 -17.18 -23.90 -23.02
C ASP A 300 -18.37 -23.15 -22.40
N ASN A 301 -18.09 -22.13 -21.59
CA ASN A 301 -19.09 -21.25 -21.02
C ASN A 301 -19.07 -19.93 -21.80
N ASN A 302 -20.22 -19.44 -22.27
CA ASN A 302 -20.40 -18.10 -22.87
C ASN A 302 -20.09 -16.93 -21.90
N ALA A 303 -19.22 -17.14 -20.91
CA ALA A 303 -18.81 -16.16 -19.94
C ALA A 303 -17.90 -15.11 -20.61
N ASP A 304 -18.12 -13.85 -20.26
CA ASP A 304 -17.24 -12.77 -20.68
C ASP A 304 -15.83 -13.00 -20.13
N ARG A 305 -14.83 -12.80 -21.00
CA ARG A 305 -13.42 -12.84 -20.60
C ARG A 305 -13.16 -11.78 -19.51
N LEU A 306 -12.57 -12.21 -18.40
CA LEU A 306 -12.27 -11.33 -17.25
C LEU A 306 -10.80 -10.92 -17.17
N ILE A 307 -9.89 -11.66 -17.82
CA ILE A 307 -8.45 -11.36 -17.80
C ILE A 307 -7.95 -11.09 -19.21
N TYR A 308 -7.26 -9.97 -19.38
CA TYR A 308 -6.72 -9.52 -20.66
C TYR A 308 -5.21 -9.27 -20.54
N PRO A 309 -4.40 -9.83 -21.44
CA PRO A 309 -2.99 -9.47 -21.52
C PRO A 309 -2.83 -8.05 -22.05
N VAL A 310 -1.83 -7.34 -21.54
CA VAL A 310 -1.35 -6.06 -22.07
C VAL A 310 0.18 -6.10 -22.11
N SER A 311 0.82 -5.34 -22.98
CA SER A 311 2.29 -5.22 -23.01
C SER A 311 2.69 -3.82 -22.59
N TYR A 312 3.81 -3.69 -21.86
CA TYR A 312 4.38 -2.40 -21.50
C TYR A 312 4.71 -1.54 -22.72
N SER A 313 5.01 -2.15 -23.86
CA SER A 313 5.32 -1.42 -25.10
C SER A 313 4.12 -0.75 -25.74
N ASP A 314 2.89 -1.00 -25.26
CA ASP A 314 1.65 -0.43 -25.79
C ASP A 314 0.91 0.42 -24.73
N PRO A 315 1.48 1.58 -24.33
CA PRO A 315 0.91 2.43 -23.28
C PRO A 315 -0.42 3.08 -23.70
N ASP A 316 -0.65 3.32 -24.99
CA ASP A 316 -1.85 4.00 -25.48
C ASP A 316 -3.08 3.10 -25.33
N THR A 317 -2.99 1.85 -25.83
CA THR A 317 -4.05 0.87 -25.65
C THR A 317 -4.29 0.60 -24.17
N PHE A 318 -3.22 0.47 -23.38
CA PHE A 318 -3.32 0.28 -21.93
C PHE A 318 -4.15 1.40 -21.28
N VAL A 319 -3.71 2.66 -21.43
CA VAL A 319 -4.35 3.83 -20.81
C VAL A 319 -5.79 3.97 -21.28
N GLU A 320 -6.08 3.76 -22.57
CA GLU A 320 -7.44 3.80 -23.11
C GLU A 320 -8.37 2.82 -22.37
N LYS A 321 -7.95 1.57 -22.22
CA LYS A 321 -8.77 0.51 -21.61
C LYS A 321 -9.00 0.73 -20.12
N ILE A 322 -7.95 1.02 -19.35
CA ILE A 322 -8.09 1.19 -17.89
C ILE A 322 -8.77 2.51 -17.52
N SER A 323 -8.65 3.53 -18.37
CA SER A 323 -9.30 4.83 -18.17
C SER A 323 -10.80 4.79 -18.43
N THR A 324 -11.42 3.63 -18.66
CA THR A 324 -12.89 3.52 -18.68
C THR A 324 -13.48 3.65 -17.26
N CYS A 325 -12.77 3.16 -16.23
CA CYS A 325 -13.22 3.08 -14.83
C CYS A 325 -14.49 2.25 -14.59
N GLU A 326 -14.92 1.45 -15.55
CA GLU A 326 -16.14 0.63 -15.47
C GLU A 326 -15.81 -0.78 -15.00
N LYS A 327 -15.55 -0.95 -13.69
CA LYS A 327 -15.12 -2.23 -13.10
C LYS A 327 -13.92 -2.83 -13.85
N VAL A 328 -12.97 -1.97 -14.20
CA VAL A 328 -11.70 -2.36 -14.81
C VAL A 328 -10.58 -2.17 -13.80
N GLY A 329 -9.69 -3.15 -13.71
CA GLY A 329 -8.48 -3.08 -12.92
C GLY A 329 -7.25 -3.45 -13.76
N TYR A 330 -6.08 -3.03 -13.29
CA TYR A 330 -4.79 -3.48 -13.81
C TYR A 330 -4.05 -4.22 -12.69
N MET A 331 -3.54 -5.43 -12.94
CA MET A 331 -2.77 -6.20 -11.96
C MET A 331 -1.32 -6.34 -12.41
N ASP A 332 -0.43 -6.21 -11.44
CA ASP A 332 1.02 -6.34 -11.58
C ASP A 332 1.63 -6.46 -10.17
N SER A 333 2.94 -6.70 -10.09
CA SER A 333 3.71 -6.60 -8.85
C SER A 333 3.48 -5.25 -8.14
N THR A 334 3.36 -5.29 -6.82
CA THR A 334 3.12 -4.10 -6.00
C THR A 334 4.14 -2.99 -6.28
N GLU A 335 5.41 -3.34 -6.47
CA GLU A 335 6.50 -2.40 -6.74
C GLU A 335 6.33 -1.69 -8.09
N ASN A 336 5.84 -2.39 -9.12
CA ASN A 336 5.56 -1.78 -10.42
C ASN A 336 4.32 -0.88 -10.36
N LEU A 337 3.28 -1.30 -9.64
CA LEU A 337 2.07 -0.50 -9.47
C LEU A 337 2.36 0.83 -8.77
N GLU A 338 3.18 0.84 -7.72
CA GLU A 338 3.62 2.06 -7.04
C GLU A 338 4.35 3.03 -7.98
N LYS A 339 5.20 2.50 -8.86
CA LYS A 339 5.90 3.29 -9.89
C LYS A 339 4.96 3.80 -10.99
N LEU A 340 3.82 3.14 -11.19
CA LEU A 340 2.85 3.43 -12.24
C LEU A 340 1.78 4.44 -11.81
N VAL A 341 1.40 4.47 -10.53
CA VAL A 341 0.39 5.40 -9.99
C VAL A 341 0.62 6.86 -10.39
N PRO A 342 1.83 7.45 -10.26
CA PRO A 342 2.06 8.84 -10.64
C PRO A 342 1.84 9.10 -12.13
N TYR A 343 2.17 8.14 -12.99
CA TYR A 343 1.96 8.23 -14.44
C TYR A 343 0.47 8.22 -14.79
N LEU A 344 -0.30 7.31 -14.18
CA LEU A 344 -1.74 7.21 -14.44
C LEU A 344 -2.53 8.40 -13.90
N ASN A 345 -2.11 8.95 -12.76
CA ASN A 345 -2.76 10.12 -12.15
C ASN A 345 -2.39 11.45 -12.86
N ASP A 346 -1.37 11.47 -13.72
CA ASP A 346 -1.04 12.59 -14.60
C ASP A 346 -1.84 12.54 -15.91
N ASN A 347 -3.18 12.51 -15.80
CA ASN A 347 -4.08 12.44 -16.95
C ASN A 347 -4.98 13.67 -17.09
N LYS A 348 -5.27 14.05 -18.33
CA LYS A 348 -6.12 15.21 -18.67
C LYS A 348 -7.57 15.07 -18.19
N LYS A 349 -8.03 13.85 -17.90
CA LYS A 349 -9.41 13.56 -17.51
C LYS A 349 -9.63 13.69 -15.99
N GLY A 350 -8.59 13.99 -15.22
CA GLY A 350 -8.66 14.10 -13.75
C GLY A 350 -9.06 12.78 -13.06
N LYS A 351 -8.84 11.63 -13.72
CA LYS A 351 -9.16 10.32 -13.16
C LYS A 351 -8.13 9.98 -12.10
N ILE A 352 -8.60 9.51 -10.95
CA ILE A 352 -7.72 9.10 -9.85
C ILE A 352 -7.69 7.58 -9.82
N PHE A 353 -6.50 7.03 -9.96
CA PHE A 353 -6.19 5.62 -9.80
C PHE A 353 -5.62 5.41 -8.41
N MET A 354 -6.16 4.41 -7.72
CA MET A 354 -5.75 4.02 -6.38
C MET A 354 -5.23 2.60 -6.39
N LEU A 355 -4.33 2.29 -5.46
CA LEU A 355 -3.80 0.94 -5.25
C LEU A 355 -4.74 0.15 -4.34
N GLY A 356 -5.10 -1.04 -4.78
CA GLY A 356 -5.77 -2.05 -3.98
C GLY A 356 -4.73 -2.99 -3.37
N GLU A 357 -4.90 -3.32 -2.10
CA GLU A 357 -4.07 -4.30 -1.42
C GLU A 357 -4.42 -5.70 -1.92
N SER A 358 -3.41 -6.52 -2.21
CA SER A 358 -3.66 -7.91 -2.53
C SER A 358 -2.44 -8.78 -2.26
N GLY A 359 -2.63 -9.80 -1.41
CA GLY A 359 -1.76 -10.97 -1.34
C GLY A 359 -2.29 -12.13 -2.19
N PHE A 360 -3.26 -11.86 -3.08
CA PHE A 360 -4.02 -12.87 -3.84
C PHE A 360 -3.12 -13.70 -4.76
N PHE A 361 -2.35 -13.03 -5.61
CA PHE A 361 -1.18 -13.64 -6.24
C PHE A 361 0.04 -13.25 -5.43
N SER A 362 0.38 -14.05 -4.43
CA SER A 362 1.70 -13.98 -3.83
C SER A 362 2.45 -15.26 -4.08
N TRP A 363 3.74 -15.12 -4.36
CA TRP A 363 4.64 -16.23 -4.52
C TRP A 363 5.99 -15.91 -3.88
N LEU A 364 6.72 -16.96 -3.55
CA LEU A 364 8.07 -16.83 -3.04
C LEU A 364 9.01 -16.86 -4.24
N ARG A 365 9.82 -15.82 -4.39
CA ARG A 365 10.90 -15.79 -5.36
C ARG A 365 12.15 -16.31 -4.67
N GLY A 366 12.86 -17.19 -5.36
CA GLY A 366 14.08 -17.76 -4.83
C GLY A 366 14.80 -18.64 -5.83
N TRP A 367 15.84 -19.28 -5.35
CA TRP A 367 16.62 -20.23 -6.13
C TRP A 367 16.34 -21.65 -5.66
N GLN A 368 16.06 -22.52 -6.60
CA GLN A 368 15.83 -23.94 -6.36
C GLN A 368 17.00 -24.73 -6.92
N PHE A 369 17.60 -25.57 -6.08
CA PHE A 369 18.74 -26.42 -6.43
C PHE A 369 18.35 -27.89 -6.27
N PHE A 370 18.90 -28.76 -7.12
CA PHE A 370 18.86 -30.19 -6.85
C PHE A 370 19.67 -30.50 -5.57
N PRO A 371 19.15 -31.38 -4.69
CA PRO A 371 19.72 -31.62 -3.36
C PRO A 371 20.99 -32.46 -3.47
N VAL A 372 22.10 -31.80 -3.74
CA VAL A 372 23.41 -32.44 -3.87
C VAL A 372 24.14 -32.31 -2.54
N LYS A 373 24.45 -33.45 -1.91
CA LYS A 373 25.14 -33.48 -0.62
C LYS A 373 26.48 -32.74 -0.72
N GLY A 374 26.58 -31.62 0.00
CA GLY A 374 27.79 -30.81 0.02
C GLY A 374 27.98 -29.94 -1.22
N SER A 375 26.90 -29.61 -1.94
CA SER A 375 26.92 -28.66 -3.06
C SER A 375 27.71 -27.41 -2.70
N HIS A 376 28.78 -27.17 -3.45
CA HIS A 376 29.63 -26.00 -3.28
C HIS A 376 28.87 -24.74 -3.71
N THR A 377 28.23 -24.79 -4.88
CA THR A 377 27.43 -23.72 -5.48
C THR A 377 26.33 -23.25 -4.52
N PHE A 378 25.58 -24.19 -3.93
CA PHE A 378 24.55 -23.86 -2.95
C PHE A 378 25.11 -23.12 -1.72
N LYS A 379 26.21 -23.63 -1.14
CA LYS A 379 26.85 -23.00 0.03
C LYS A 379 27.37 -21.61 -0.28
N ARG A 380 27.95 -21.40 -1.46
CA ARG A 380 28.43 -20.09 -1.90
C ARG A 380 27.31 -19.12 -2.16
N PHE A 381 26.29 -19.54 -2.90
CA PHE A 381 25.13 -18.69 -3.15
C PHE A 381 24.45 -18.29 -1.84
N LYS A 382 24.26 -19.24 -0.92
CA LYS A 382 23.77 -18.96 0.44
C LYS A 382 24.63 -17.92 1.15
N GLY A 383 25.96 -18.03 1.06
CA GLY A 383 26.90 -17.03 1.60
C GLY A 383 26.79 -15.66 0.95
N MET A 384 26.56 -15.57 -0.36
CA MET A 384 26.35 -14.31 -1.08
C MET A 384 25.05 -13.61 -0.66
N VAL A 385 23.98 -14.40 -0.49
CA VAL A 385 22.68 -13.88 -0.01
C VAL A 385 22.82 -13.39 1.42
N SER A 386 23.41 -14.19 2.32
CA SER A 386 23.54 -13.82 3.74
C SER A 386 24.54 -12.69 4.01
N SER A 387 25.52 -12.48 3.13
CA SER A 387 26.48 -11.36 3.22
C SER A 387 25.97 -10.06 2.60
N GLY A 388 24.84 -10.08 1.89
CA GLY A 388 24.28 -8.91 1.21
C GLY A 388 24.88 -8.59 -0.16
N ILE A 389 25.83 -9.41 -0.65
CA ILE A 389 26.40 -9.28 -2.01
C ILE A 389 25.30 -9.41 -3.07
N TYR A 390 24.39 -10.37 -2.91
CA TYR A 390 23.25 -10.54 -3.81
C TYR A 390 22.38 -9.26 -3.89
N SER A 391 21.99 -8.73 -2.73
CA SER A 391 21.14 -7.52 -2.65
C SER A 391 21.86 -6.28 -3.20
N HIS A 392 23.18 -6.19 -3.05
CA HIS A 392 23.97 -5.13 -3.65
C HIS A 392 23.85 -5.14 -5.18
N TRP A 393 24.05 -6.30 -5.81
CA TRP A 393 23.95 -6.44 -7.26
C TRP A 393 22.52 -6.24 -7.77
N GLU A 394 21.52 -6.79 -7.07
CA GLU A 394 20.11 -6.58 -7.42
C GLU A 394 19.75 -5.09 -7.46
N LYS A 395 20.09 -4.34 -6.41
CA LYS A 395 19.87 -2.88 -6.36
C LYS A 395 20.67 -2.11 -7.41
N TRP A 396 21.87 -2.57 -7.73
CA TRP A 396 22.66 -1.97 -8.81
C TRP A 396 21.96 -2.16 -10.16
N TYR A 397 21.46 -3.37 -10.44
CA TYR A 397 20.69 -3.68 -11.64
C TYR A 397 19.38 -2.90 -11.73
N GLU A 398 18.65 -2.76 -10.64
CA GLU A 398 17.42 -1.97 -10.62
C GLU A 398 17.65 -0.49 -10.95
N ARG A 399 18.81 0.04 -10.60
CA ARG A 399 19.21 1.42 -10.88
C ARG A 399 19.71 1.60 -12.31
N GLU A 400 20.57 0.71 -12.79
CA GLU A 400 21.19 0.81 -14.12
C GLU A 400 20.26 0.33 -15.24
N LYS A 401 19.45 -0.68 -14.96
CA LYS A 401 18.52 -1.33 -15.90
C LYS A 401 17.14 -1.44 -15.27
N PRO A 402 16.49 -0.30 -14.94
CA PRO A 402 15.15 -0.33 -14.36
C PRO A 402 14.18 -1.00 -15.32
N VAL A 403 13.25 -1.78 -14.76
CA VAL A 403 12.14 -2.38 -15.52
C VAL A 403 11.41 -1.30 -16.30
N LYS A 404 11.32 -1.48 -17.61
CA LYS A 404 10.68 -0.53 -18.52
C LYS A 404 9.17 -0.70 -18.46
N LEU A 405 8.53 0.08 -17.59
CA LEU A 405 7.06 0.16 -17.50
C LEU A 405 6.48 1.07 -18.60
N PHE A 406 5.14 1.13 -18.71
CA PHE A 406 4.41 1.96 -19.67
C PHE A 406 4.94 3.39 -19.83
N ARG A 407 5.30 4.04 -18.72
CA ARG A 407 5.83 5.42 -18.70
C ARG A 407 7.09 5.62 -19.54
N HIS A 408 7.93 4.58 -19.65
CA HIS A 408 9.15 4.60 -20.46
C HIS A 408 8.79 4.69 -21.95
N TYR A 409 7.87 3.84 -22.39
CA TYR A 409 7.41 3.79 -23.78
C TYR A 409 6.54 4.99 -24.16
N ALA A 410 5.83 5.60 -23.19
CA ALA A 410 5.04 6.81 -23.38
C ALA A 410 5.88 8.10 -23.42
N ASN A 411 7.22 8.03 -23.30
CA ASN A 411 8.11 9.19 -23.20
C ASN A 411 7.70 10.20 -22.10
N TRP A 412 7.18 9.69 -20.98
CA TRP A 412 6.68 10.53 -19.89
C TRP A 412 7.82 11.14 -19.08
N LYS A 413 7.83 12.49 -18.98
CA LYS A 413 8.94 13.27 -18.40
C LYS A 413 8.69 13.72 -16.95
N PHE A 414 7.98 12.91 -16.14
CA PHE A 414 7.51 13.21 -14.77
C PHE A 414 6.22 14.04 -14.70
N PRO A 415 5.48 13.96 -13.58
CA PRO A 415 4.19 14.64 -13.45
C PRO A 415 4.42 16.14 -13.52
N LYS A 416 3.67 16.83 -14.38
CA LYS A 416 3.66 18.30 -14.37
C LYS A 416 2.91 18.87 -13.17
N VAL A 417 2.23 18.01 -12.41
CA VAL A 417 1.42 18.41 -11.26
C VAL A 417 2.34 18.70 -10.07
N SER A 418 2.67 19.98 -9.90
CA SER A 418 3.50 20.55 -8.84
C SER A 418 2.83 20.57 -7.44
N GLY A 419 2.01 19.57 -7.10
CA GLY A 419 0.98 19.72 -6.07
C GLY A 419 0.77 18.58 -5.08
N THR A 420 1.59 17.53 -5.06
CA THR A 420 1.55 16.57 -3.95
C THR A 420 2.20 17.20 -2.72
N VAL A 421 1.46 18.10 -2.07
CA VAL A 421 1.82 18.63 -0.76
C VAL A 421 1.87 17.43 0.21
N PRO A 422 3.00 17.21 0.90
CA PRO A 422 3.13 16.09 1.82
C PRO A 422 2.00 16.14 2.86
N ARG A 423 1.31 15.00 3.06
CA ARG A 423 0.32 14.83 4.13
C ARG A 423 1.02 15.11 5.46
N LEU A 424 0.56 16.15 6.16
CA LEU A 424 1.11 16.54 7.45
C LEU A 424 0.28 15.85 8.53
N ASP A 425 0.88 14.87 9.21
CA ASP A 425 0.20 14.00 10.18
C ASP A 425 0.14 14.69 11.55
N PHE A 426 -1.03 15.24 11.90
CA PHE A 426 -1.20 16.09 13.10
C PHE A 426 -2.21 15.55 14.12
N ASN A 427 -2.75 14.34 13.92
CA ASN A 427 -3.75 13.74 14.82
C ASN A 427 -3.30 13.73 16.30
N SER A 428 -2.00 13.70 16.56
CA SER A 428 -1.44 13.74 17.92
C SER A 428 -1.62 15.09 18.64
N LYS A 429 -1.66 16.25 17.96
CA LYS A 429 -1.56 17.56 18.63
C LYS A 429 -2.91 18.13 19.06
N ILE A 430 -3.96 17.86 18.30
CA ILE A 430 -5.31 18.39 18.56
C ILE A 430 -5.98 17.61 19.70
N SER A 431 -5.81 16.28 19.75
CA SER A 431 -6.35 15.44 20.83
C SER A 431 -5.88 15.89 22.22
N THR A 432 -4.57 16.17 22.38
CA THR A 432 -4.00 16.59 23.66
C THR A 432 -4.59 17.93 24.15
N ALA A 433 -4.95 18.83 23.24
CA ALA A 433 -5.58 20.10 23.60
C ALA A 433 -7.00 19.89 24.15
N PHE A 434 -7.78 18.98 23.54
CA PHE A 434 -9.10 18.59 24.05
C PHE A 434 -9.04 17.93 25.42
N ASP A 435 -8.04 17.09 25.67
CA ASP A 435 -7.83 16.45 26.98
C ASP A 435 -7.58 17.51 28.07
N ILE A 436 -6.75 18.51 27.78
CA ILE A 436 -6.46 19.62 28.70
C ILE A 436 -7.73 20.42 29.00
N CYS A 437 -8.52 20.76 27.97
CA CYS A 437 -9.78 21.48 28.15
C CYS A 437 -10.82 20.70 28.94
N GLY A 438 -10.93 19.38 28.70
CA GLY A 438 -11.83 18.50 29.46
C GLY A 438 -11.50 18.47 30.95
N VAL A 439 -10.20 18.41 31.30
CA VAL A 439 -9.74 18.46 32.70
C VAL A 439 -10.09 19.81 33.35
N LEU A 440 -9.88 20.92 32.66
CA LEU A 440 -10.21 22.26 33.18
C LEU A 440 -11.71 22.45 33.42
N PHE A 441 -12.55 21.89 32.54
CA PHE A 441 -14.00 21.93 32.70
C PHE A 441 -14.46 21.13 33.93
N LEU A 442 -13.96 19.90 34.09
CA LEU A 442 -14.23 19.07 35.28
C LEU A 442 -13.85 19.78 36.58
N LEU A 443 -12.68 20.42 36.59
CA LEU A 443 -12.19 21.17 37.75
C LEU A 443 -13.12 22.35 38.08
N SER A 444 -13.63 23.03 37.07
CA SER A 444 -14.61 24.13 37.22
C SER A 444 -15.93 23.63 37.79
N CYS A 445 -16.43 22.47 37.34
CA CYS A 445 -17.64 21.85 37.90
C CYS A 445 -17.47 21.47 39.37
N VAL A 446 -16.31 20.91 39.76
CA VAL A 446 -16.03 20.54 41.15
C VAL A 446 -16.03 21.77 42.06
N VAL A 447 -15.37 22.86 41.64
CA VAL A 447 -15.36 24.12 42.42
C VAL A 447 -16.78 24.66 42.62
N LEU A 448 -17.62 24.60 41.59
CA LEU A 448 -19.01 25.05 41.63
C LEU A 448 -19.85 24.21 42.60
N LEU A 449 -19.70 22.89 42.58
CA LEU A 449 -20.37 21.98 43.53
C LEU A 449 -19.93 22.23 44.98
N LEU A 450 -18.65 22.53 45.20
CA LEU A 450 -18.13 22.90 46.51
C LEU A 450 -18.72 24.22 47.01
N GLU A 451 -18.78 25.26 46.16
CA GLU A 451 -19.43 26.52 46.51
C GLU A 451 -20.90 26.33 46.89
N MET A 452 -21.66 25.56 46.11
CA MET A 452 -23.06 25.28 46.44
C MET A 452 -23.21 24.53 47.76
N SER A 453 -22.30 23.62 48.07
CA SER A 453 -22.31 22.86 49.33
C SER A 453 -22.05 23.77 50.53
N VAL A 454 -21.09 24.68 50.41
CA VAL A 454 -20.76 25.67 51.46
C VAL A 454 -21.92 26.65 51.67
N HIS A 455 -22.49 27.20 50.60
CA HIS A 455 -23.60 28.14 50.68
C HIS A 455 -24.91 27.48 51.16
N GLY A 456 -25.17 26.22 50.77
CA GLY A 456 -26.31 25.45 51.26
C GLY A 456 -26.27 25.27 52.79
N SER A 457 -25.06 25.12 53.36
CA SER A 457 -24.85 25.01 54.80
C SER A 457 -25.21 26.31 55.55
N GLU A 458 -24.87 27.48 55.00
CA GLU A 458 -25.21 28.77 55.61
C GLU A 458 -26.72 29.02 55.64
N ILE A 459 -27.44 28.69 54.56
CA ILE A 459 -28.90 28.82 54.49
C ILE A 459 -29.58 27.88 55.51
N GLY A 460 -29.03 26.68 55.71
CA GLY A 460 -29.50 25.74 56.74
C GLY A 460 -29.33 26.28 58.16
N ASN A 461 -28.22 26.97 58.44
CA ASN A 461 -27.96 27.58 59.75
C ASN A 461 -28.84 28.81 60.03
N VAL A 462 -29.17 29.61 59.02
CA VAL A 462 -30.12 30.73 59.19
C VAL A 462 -31.54 30.21 59.49
N LYS A 463 -31.98 29.12 58.86
CA LYS A 463 -33.28 28.50 59.18
C LYS A 463 -33.34 27.88 60.57
N LYS A 464 -32.23 27.39 61.12
CA LYS A 464 -32.18 26.90 62.52
C LYS A 464 -32.24 28.03 63.55
N LYS A 465 -31.80 29.24 63.21
CA LYS A 465 -31.88 30.43 64.09
C LYS A 465 -33.27 31.06 64.18
N PHE A 466 -34.20 30.65 63.31
CA PHE A 466 -35.58 31.16 63.25
C PHE A 466 -36.66 30.10 63.54
N LYS A 467 -36.27 28.94 64.09
CA LYS A 467 -37.25 28.07 64.77
C LYS A 467 -37.37 28.53 66.23
N PRO A 468 -38.57 28.99 66.66
CA PRO A 468 -38.80 29.41 68.04
C PRO A 468 -38.65 28.26 69.03
#